data_AF-A0A2A2Y8V7-F1
#
_entry.id   AF-A0A2A2Y8V7-F1
#
_cell.length_a   1.000
_cell.length_b   1.000
_cell.length_c   1.000
_cell.angle_alpha   90.00
_cell.angle_beta   90.00
_cell.angle_gamma   90.00
#
_symmetry.space_group_name_H-M   'P 1'
#
loop_
_entity.id
_entity.type
_entity.pdbx_description
1 polymer ?
#
loop_
_entity_poly.entity_id
_entity_poly.type
_entity_poly.pdbx_seq_one_letter_code
_entity_poly.pdbx_strand_id
1 'polypeptide(L)' 'MRSAHVRRRIEEEILAVYRDRQGDAKALASDGEYVNCEPMGRLAPGAQDTFLQFAAKAAQARLSEQTEK' A
#
# COMPACT_ATOMS: atom_id res chain seq x y z
N MET A 1 12.93 -16.87 -1.36
CA MET A 1 12.88 -15.74 -0.39
C MET A 1 13.12 -16.28 1.00
N ARG A 2 14.24 -15.90 1.64
CA ARG A 2 14.87 -16.67 2.74
C ARG A 2 14.42 -16.35 4.17
N SER A 3 13.45 -15.47 4.41
CA SER A 3 12.93 -15.17 5.75
C SER A 3 11.41 -15.30 5.81
N ALA A 4 10.89 -16.14 6.71
CA ALA A 4 9.46 -16.33 6.92
C ALA A 4 8.77 -15.03 7.36
N HIS A 5 9.46 -14.23 8.18
CA HIS A 5 8.98 -12.91 8.61
C HIS A 5 8.82 -11.95 7.43
N VAL A 6 9.78 -11.93 6.50
CA VAL A 6 9.70 -11.09 5.29
C VAL A 6 8.55 -11.52 4.39
N ARG A 7 8.33 -12.83 4.23
CA ARG A 7 7.18 -13.35 3.45
C ARG A 7 5.86 -12.92 4.07
N ARG A 8 5.71 -13.11 5.39
CA ARG A 8 4.51 -12.72 6.13
C ARG A 8 4.23 -11.22 5.96
N ARG A 9 5.24 -10.38 6.10
CA ARG A 9 5.11 -8.94 5.89
C ARG A 9 4.66 -8.59 4.47
N ILE A 10 5.22 -9.25 3.46
CA ILE A 10 4.78 -9.02 2.07
C ILE A 10 3.34 -9.45 1.86
N GLU A 11 2.93 -10.61 2.37
CA GLU A 11 1.58 -11.15 2.19
C GLU A 11 0.52 -10.36 2.97
N GLU A 12 0.76 -10.14 4.26
CA GLU A 12 -0.22 -9.53 5.18
C GLU A 12 -0.24 -8.00 5.11
N GLU A 13 0.87 -7.34 4.76
CA GLU A 13 0.92 -5.87 4.74
C GLU A 13 0.92 -5.31 3.32
N ILE A 14 1.69 -5.88 2.38
CA ILE A 14 1.84 -5.30 1.05
C ILE A 14 0.73 -5.79 0.11
N LEU A 15 0.60 -7.11 -0.04
CA LEU A 15 -0.39 -7.70 -0.95
C LEU A 15 -1.82 -7.49 -0.45
N ALA A 16 -2.04 -7.42 0.86
CA ALA A 16 -3.34 -7.06 1.43
C ALA A 16 -3.72 -5.61 1.07
N VAL A 17 -2.80 -4.65 1.18
CA VAL A 17 -3.07 -3.25 0.79
C VAL A 17 -3.41 -3.15 -0.68
N TYR A 18 -2.62 -3.78 -1.55
CA TYR A 18 -2.92 -3.81 -2.99
C TYR A 18 -4.19 -4.56 -3.35
N ARG A 19 -4.75 -5.39 -2.46
CA ARG A 19 -6.05 -6.04 -2.66
C ARG A 19 -7.20 -5.12 -2.26
N ASP A 20 -7.05 -4.38 -1.16
CA ASP A 20 -8.12 -3.62 -0.52
C ASP A 20 -8.18 -2.14 -0.92
N ARG A 21 -7.12 -1.63 -1.57
CA ARG A 21 -6.97 -0.21 -1.93
C ARG A 21 -6.72 -0.08 -3.43
N GLN A 22 -7.79 -0.01 -4.20
CA GLN A 22 -7.76 -0.06 -5.67
C GLN A 22 -7.90 1.33 -6.33
N GLY A 23 -7.94 2.43 -5.57
CA GLY A 23 -8.18 3.77 -6.14
C GLY A 23 -7.13 4.24 -7.15
N ASP A 24 -5.89 3.79 -7.00
CA ASP A 24 -4.78 4.04 -7.92
C ASP A 24 -4.50 2.88 -8.88
N ALA A 25 -5.26 1.78 -8.80
CA ALA A 25 -5.07 0.60 -9.61
C ALA A 25 -5.75 0.73 -10.98
N LYS A 26 -5.08 0.17 -12.00
CA LYS A 26 -5.61 0.06 -13.37
C LYS A 26 -5.46 -1.36 -13.90
N ALA A 27 -6.45 -1.80 -14.66
CA ALA A 27 -6.42 -3.04 -15.40
C ALA A 27 -6.19 -2.76 -16.89
N LEU A 28 -5.41 -3.62 -17.55
CA LEU A 28 -5.25 -3.61 -19.00
C LEU A 28 -6.44 -4.35 -19.62
N ALA A 29 -7.27 -3.63 -20.36
CA ALA A 29 -8.40 -4.18 -21.09
C ALA A 29 -7.94 -4.87 -22.38
N SER A 30 -8.82 -5.69 -22.97
CA SER A 30 -8.52 -6.47 -24.18
C SER A 30 -8.27 -5.63 -25.43
N ASP A 31 -8.74 -4.38 -25.42
CA ASP A 31 -8.50 -3.38 -26.46
C ASP A 31 -7.17 -2.62 -26.28
N GLY A 32 -6.42 -2.92 -25.21
CA GLY A 32 -5.15 -2.29 -24.88
C GLY A 32 -5.25 -1.03 -24.02
N GLU A 33 -6.46 -0.60 -23.66
CA GLU A 33 -6.67 0.56 -22.79
C GLU A 33 -6.47 0.21 -21.31
N TYR A 34 -6.01 1.19 -20.53
CA TYR A 34 -5.91 1.05 -19.07
C TYR A 34 -7.14 1.65 -18.39
N VAL A 35 -7.99 0.79 -17.83
CA VAL A 35 -9.21 1.18 -17.11
C VAL A 35 -8.99 1.19 -15.61
N ASN A 36 -9.63 2.12 -14.89
CA ASN A 36 -9.54 2.15 -13.43
C ASN A 36 -10.22 0.90 -12.83
N CYS A 37 -9.61 0.32 -11.80
CA CYS A 37 -10.21 -0.81 -11.08
C CYS A 37 -11.39 -0.37 -10.19
N GLU A 38 -11.39 0.89 -9.72
CA GLU A 38 -12.46 1.50 -8.94
C GLU A 38 -13.25 2.52 -9.77
N PRO A 39 -14.59 2.58 -9.66
CA PRO A 39 -15.41 3.58 -10.36
C PRO A 39 -15.00 5.03 -10.02
N MET A 40 -14.60 5.27 -8.78
CA MET A 40 -14.15 6.58 -8.31
C MET A 40 -12.69 6.89 -8.68
N GLY A 41 -11.95 5.92 -9.24
CA GLY A 41 -10.52 6.05 -9.52
C GLY A 41 -9.75 6.61 -8.32
N ARG A 42 -8.89 7.61 -8.56
CA ARG A 42 -8.02 8.22 -7.54
C ARG A 42 -8.77 8.96 -6.42
N LEU A 43 -10.09 9.13 -6.52
CA LEU A 43 -10.89 9.65 -5.41
C LEU A 43 -11.20 8.56 -4.35
N ALA A 44 -11.06 7.28 -4.70
CA ALA A 44 -11.11 6.17 -3.74
C ALA A 44 -9.73 5.97 -3.07
N PRO A 45 -9.69 5.29 -1.90
CA PRO A 45 -8.43 4.96 -1.24
C PRO A 45 -7.48 4.16 -2.14
N GLY A 46 -6.28 4.70 -2.37
CA GLY A 46 -5.20 4.06 -3.12
C GLY A 46 -4.15 3.38 -2.24
N ALA A 47 -3.41 2.45 -2.84
CA ALA A 47 -2.29 1.78 -2.18
C ALA A 47 -1.16 2.78 -1.87
N GLN A 48 -0.89 3.71 -2.79
CA GLN A 48 0.15 4.74 -2.62
C GLN A 48 -0.02 5.55 -1.33
N ASP A 49 -1.22 6.10 -1.11
CA ASP A 49 -1.50 6.92 0.08
C ASP A 49 -1.39 6.11 1.37
N THR A 50 -1.84 4.86 1.32
CA THR A 50 -1.76 3.92 2.45
C THR A 50 -0.30 3.66 2.86
N PHE A 51 0.58 3.40 1.88
CA PHE A 51 2.00 3.18 2.17
C PHE A 51 2.71 4.44 2.65
N LEU A 52 2.35 5.62 2.13
CA LEU A 52 2.87 6.89 2.64
C LEU A 52 2.50 7.10 4.11
N GLN A 53 1.26 6.79 4.50
CA GLN A 53 0.84 6.86 5.90
C GLN A 53 1.59 5.86 6.79
N PHE A 54 1.84 4.64 6.32
CA PHE A 54 2.63 3.66 7.07
C PHE A 54 4.07 4.14 7.28
N ALA A 55 4.69 4.71 6.25
CA ALA A 55 6.03 5.28 6.35
C ALA A 55 6.08 6.46 7.35
N ALA A 56 5.08 7.35 7.30
CA ALA A 56 4.97 8.48 8.23
C ALA A 56 4.82 8.01 9.69
N LYS A 57 3.95 7.04 9.95
CA LYS A 57 3.77 6.45 11.29
C LYS A 57 5.05 5.80 11.80
N ALA A 58 5.76 5.05 10.95
CA ALA A 58 7.02 4.41 11.32
C ALA A 58 8.13 5.45 11.61
N ALA A 59 8.15 6.57 10.87
CA ALA A 59 9.06 7.67 11.15
C ALA A 59 8.75 8.36 12.48
N GLN A 60 7.46 8.60 12.78
CA GLN A 60 7.03 9.19 14.04
C GLN A 60 7.38 8.30 15.24
N ALA A 61 7.13 6.99 15.16
CA ALA A 61 7.49 6.05 16.23
C ALA A 61 8.99 6.10 16.57
N ARG A 62 9.85 6.14 15.55
CA ARG A 62 11.31 6.28 15.75
C ARG A 62 11.70 7.59 16.43
N LEU A 63 11.02 8.70 16.13
CA LEU A 63 11.27 10.00 16.76
C LEU A 63 10.85 10.00 18.24
N SER A 64 9.70 9.41 18.56
CA SER A 64 9.23 9.26 19.94
C SER A 64 10.20 8.43 20.79
N GLU A 65 10.65 7.28 20.27
CA GLU A 65 11.64 6.41 20.94
C GLU A 65 13.00 7.09 21.21
N GLN A 66 13.37 8.09 20.39
CA GLN A 66 14.59 8.88 20.58
C GLN A 66 14.44 9.97 21.64
N THR A 67 13.23 10.46 21.87
CA THR A 67 12.96 11.56 22.82
C THR A 67 12.79 11.04 24.25
N GLU A 68 12.48 9.75 24.40
CA GLU A 68 12.31 9.06 25.70
C GLU A 68 13.62 8.45 26.25
N LYS A 69 14.75 8.62 25.56
CA LYS A 69 16.10 8.21 26.00
C LYS A 69 16.95 9.40 26.39
#